data_AF-A0A257VE13-F1
#
_entry.id   AF-A0A257VE13-F1
#
_cell.length_a   1.000
_cell.length_b   1.000
_cell.length_c   1.000
_cell.angle_alpha   90.00
_cell.angle_beta   90.00
_cell.angle_gamma   90.00
#
_symmetry.space_group_name_H-M   'P 1'
#
loop_
_entity.id
_entity.type
_entity.pdbx_description
1 polymer ?
#
loop_
_entity_poly.entity_id
_entity_poly.type
_entity_poly.pdbx_seq_one_letter_code
_entity_poly.pdbx_strand_id
1 'polypeptide(L)'
;MKKLSAILFVALLANTAYIAAFASPTIFYMANVLLHLALGGAVFFLAFRFLPRPLQLFAVAVFATGAWLTYAGAVTENNRLLWAHMALGAVAALCALCHFRQHLLKYAAVPAFALLLSPLAPQPAQRILNPKVVPASMEEEGGGPKSPFWPSSAKTNVGGTIPSDFFMDSKLCGECHVDAYKQWDSSVHHFASFNNQYYRKSIEQMQELSGTQGSKWCASCHDHAVFFNGRFEKPIKDQIDTPEAQNGLGCVSCHSITAVDGSMGNGGFTIEYPPLHELASSRNRYIRAFDNFLTYLDPEPHRRTFIKPFMKQDSAEFCSACHKVHLDVPVNNYRWIRGFNDYDNWQASGVSGQGARSFYYPPKTSTCTDCHMPLVASKDPGNKDGKIHNHRFPGANMAVAHVNKDQEQLEVTKNFLTSGFISVDIFAASPIKDDGALQMQRRSGEAPMLASLNVVGEEAESGGATMIREVGDLAAPLNESGASFQPGQTIRLDVVVRTRKIGHFFPGGTIDSFDIWLELEGKDATGQTVFWSGSLEEDGAVEPGAHFYRSFLLDGE
;
A
#
# COMPACT_ATOMS: atom_id res chain seq x y z
N MET A 1 -14.28 -54.24 14.05
CA MET A 1 -13.70 -53.16 14.88
C MET A 1 -12.32 -52.71 14.42
N LYS A 2 -11.28 -53.56 14.32
CA LYS A 2 -9.95 -53.17 13.80
C LYS A 2 -9.97 -52.53 12.39
N LYS A 3 -10.85 -52.99 11.50
CA LYS A 3 -11.05 -52.42 10.15
C LYS A 3 -11.61 -50.99 10.18
N LEU A 4 -12.56 -50.70 11.07
CA LEU A 4 -13.17 -49.35 11.18
C LEU A 4 -12.16 -48.32 11.67
N SER A 5 -11.34 -48.68 12.68
CA SER A 5 -10.26 -47.82 13.17
C SER A 5 -9.20 -47.53 12.10
N ALA A 6 -8.86 -48.53 11.28
CA ALA A 6 -7.96 -48.35 10.14
C ALA A 6 -8.54 -47.40 9.09
N ILE A 7 -9.83 -47.54 8.76
CA ILE A 7 -10.53 -46.66 7.81
C ILE A 7 -10.54 -45.22 8.32
N LEU A 8 -10.92 -44.99 9.58
CA LEU A 8 -10.96 -43.65 10.18
C LEU A 8 -9.57 -42.99 10.23
N PHE A 9 -8.54 -43.77 10.53
CA PHE A 9 -7.17 -43.28 10.51
C PHE A 9 -6.70 -42.89 9.10
N VAL A 10 -6.98 -43.71 8.09
CA VAL A 10 -6.67 -43.37 6.68
C VAL A 10 -7.45 -42.15 6.22
N ALA A 11 -8.73 -42.04 6.60
CA ALA A 11 -9.55 -40.87 6.31
C ALA A 11 -8.96 -39.61 6.95
N LEU A 12 -8.51 -39.68 8.21
CA LEU A 12 -7.84 -38.57 8.88
C LEU A 12 -6.56 -38.17 8.15
N LEU A 13 -5.71 -39.13 7.75
CA LEU A 13 -4.47 -38.83 7.00
C LEU A 13 -4.76 -38.18 5.65
N ALA A 14 -5.74 -38.69 4.90
CA ALA A 14 -6.13 -38.12 3.61
C ALA A 14 -6.68 -36.69 3.78
N ASN A 15 -7.55 -36.47 4.76
CA ASN A 15 -8.10 -35.16 5.07
C ASN A 15 -7.01 -34.18 5.57
N THR A 16 -6.07 -34.63 6.40
CA THR A 16 -4.91 -33.83 6.84
C THR A 16 -4.09 -33.36 5.65
N ALA A 17 -3.79 -34.27 4.71
CA ALA A 17 -3.00 -33.95 3.53
C ALA A 17 -3.75 -32.98 2.60
N TYR A 18 -5.07 -33.12 2.47
CA TYR A 18 -5.91 -32.19 1.73
C TYR A 18 -5.89 -30.77 2.33
N ILE A 19 -6.11 -30.65 3.65
CA ILE A 19 -6.11 -29.35 4.34
C ILE A 19 -4.76 -28.66 4.19
N ALA A 20 -3.67 -29.40 4.39
CA ALA A 20 -2.31 -28.89 4.25
C ALA A 20 -1.97 -28.41 2.83
N ALA A 21 -2.59 -28.99 1.79
CA ALA A 21 -2.26 -28.69 0.40
C ALA A 21 -3.01 -27.48 -0.18
N PHE A 22 -4.31 -27.32 0.11
CA PHE A 22 -5.16 -26.45 -0.73
C PHE A 22 -5.52 -25.09 -0.14
N ALA A 23 -5.71 -24.96 1.19
CA ALA A 23 -6.09 -23.72 1.88
C ALA A 23 -6.98 -22.75 1.07
N SER A 24 -8.10 -23.26 0.55
CA SER A 24 -8.98 -22.51 -0.35
C SER A 24 -10.18 -21.91 0.40
N PRO A 25 -10.63 -20.69 0.06
CA PRO A 25 -11.77 -20.04 0.71
C PRO A 25 -13.10 -20.61 0.17
N THR A 26 -13.36 -21.90 0.39
CA THR A 26 -14.57 -22.58 -0.07
C THR A 26 -15.29 -23.29 1.07
N ILE A 27 -16.61 -23.44 0.94
CA ILE A 27 -17.43 -24.20 1.90
C ILE A 27 -16.91 -25.64 2.03
N PHE A 28 -16.52 -26.26 0.91
CA PHE A 28 -15.98 -27.63 0.90
C PHE A 28 -14.66 -27.73 1.68
N TYR A 29 -13.79 -26.75 1.56
CA TYR A 29 -12.54 -26.71 2.34
C TYR A 29 -12.82 -26.57 3.84
N MET A 30 -13.67 -25.62 4.23
CA MET A 30 -14.02 -25.42 5.65
C MET A 30 -14.76 -26.62 6.25
N ALA A 31 -15.60 -27.31 5.47
CA ALA A 31 -16.20 -28.58 5.88
C ALA A 31 -15.13 -29.67 6.14
N ASN A 32 -14.06 -29.70 5.35
CA ASN A 32 -12.93 -30.59 5.59
C ASN A 32 -12.15 -30.22 6.85
N VAL A 33 -11.99 -28.93 7.17
CA VAL A 33 -11.38 -28.48 8.43
C VAL A 33 -12.19 -28.96 9.64
N LEU A 34 -13.52 -28.84 9.61
CA LEU A 34 -14.38 -29.39 10.66
C LEU A 34 -14.34 -30.92 10.71
N LEU A 35 -14.28 -31.57 9.55
CA LEU A 35 -14.11 -33.02 9.46
C LEU A 35 -12.78 -33.47 10.08
N HIS A 36 -11.70 -32.68 9.96
CA HIS A 36 -10.43 -32.96 10.62
C HIS A 36 -10.57 -33.03 12.13
N LEU A 37 -11.27 -32.06 12.73
CA LEU A 37 -11.55 -32.05 14.17
C LEU A 37 -12.35 -33.29 14.59
N ALA A 38 -13.41 -33.62 13.84
CA ALA A 38 -14.25 -34.77 14.13
C ALA A 38 -13.50 -36.11 13.99
N LEU A 39 -12.72 -36.27 12.91
CA LEU A 39 -11.89 -37.45 12.67
C LEU A 39 -10.76 -37.56 13.71
N GLY A 40 -10.12 -36.45 14.06
CA GLY A 40 -9.09 -36.38 15.10
C GLY A 40 -9.62 -36.84 16.46
N GLY A 41 -10.79 -36.34 16.86
CA GLY A 41 -11.47 -36.77 18.08
C GLY A 41 -11.85 -38.27 18.04
N ALA A 42 -12.43 -38.75 16.94
CA ALA A 42 -12.77 -40.16 16.79
C ALA A 42 -11.55 -41.08 16.87
N VAL A 43 -10.45 -40.73 16.17
CA VAL A 43 -9.19 -41.47 16.20
C VAL A 43 -8.56 -41.45 17.60
N PHE A 44 -8.64 -40.32 18.32
CA PHE A 44 -8.19 -40.20 19.70
C PHE A 44 -8.89 -41.18 20.65
N PHE A 45 -10.23 -41.27 20.62
CA PHE A 45 -10.95 -42.24 21.47
C PHE A 45 -10.60 -43.70 21.11
N LEU A 46 -10.39 -43.99 19.82
CA LEU A 46 -9.98 -45.31 19.37
C LEU A 46 -8.54 -45.65 19.76
N ALA A 47 -7.65 -44.66 19.83
CA ALA A 47 -6.26 -44.82 20.28
C ALA A 47 -6.20 -45.42 21.70
N PHE A 48 -7.03 -44.93 22.63
CA PHE A 48 -7.11 -45.48 23.99
C PHE A 48 -7.56 -46.94 24.05
N ARG A 49 -8.35 -47.38 23.07
CA ARG A 49 -8.90 -48.73 23.05
C ARG A 49 -7.96 -49.75 22.42
N PHE A 50 -7.10 -49.32 21.49
CA PHE A 50 -6.36 -50.23 20.60
C PHE A 50 -4.85 -50.00 20.51
N LEU A 51 -4.33 -48.84 20.95
CA LEU A 51 -2.89 -48.58 20.97
C LEU A 51 -2.27 -48.90 22.34
N PRO A 52 -1.00 -49.33 22.38
CA PRO A 52 -0.28 -49.53 23.64
C PRO A 52 -0.02 -48.20 24.35
N ARG A 53 0.12 -48.24 25.69
CA ARG A 53 0.33 -47.06 26.56
C ARG A 53 1.29 -45.98 26.03
N PRO A 54 2.50 -46.28 25.52
CA PRO A 54 3.38 -45.22 25.00
C PRO A 54 2.78 -44.45 23.83
N LEU A 55 2.00 -45.11 22.96
CA LEU A 55 1.32 -44.47 21.83
C LEU A 55 0.08 -43.67 22.26
N GLN A 56 -0.54 -44.04 23.38
CA GLN A 56 -1.64 -43.26 23.97
C GLN A 56 -1.15 -41.90 24.47
N LEU A 57 0.06 -41.81 25.03
CA LEU A 57 0.65 -40.54 25.46
C LEU A 57 0.82 -39.56 24.29
N PHE A 58 1.28 -40.05 23.13
CA PHE A 58 1.36 -39.23 21.92
C PHE A 58 -0.03 -38.80 21.44
N ALA A 59 -1.02 -39.69 21.46
CA ALA A 59 -2.40 -39.34 21.10
C ALA A 59 -2.98 -38.27 22.04
N VAL A 60 -2.69 -38.32 23.35
CA VAL A 60 -3.05 -37.28 24.32
C VAL A 60 -2.37 -35.97 24.01
N ALA A 61 -1.07 -35.97 23.70
CA ALA A 61 -0.37 -34.73 23.36
C ALA A 61 -0.93 -34.09 22.08
N VAL A 62 -1.20 -34.88 21.03
CA VAL A 62 -1.81 -34.39 19.78
C VAL A 62 -3.21 -33.84 20.04
N PHE A 63 -4.05 -34.57 20.80
CA PHE A 63 -5.40 -34.12 21.11
C PHE A 63 -5.42 -32.87 22.00
N ALA A 64 -4.56 -32.80 23.02
CA ALA A 64 -4.48 -31.64 23.92
C ALA A 64 -4.02 -30.39 23.17
N THR A 65 -2.98 -30.51 22.34
CA THR A 65 -2.51 -29.39 21.50
C THR A 65 -3.57 -28.98 20.47
N GLY A 66 -4.25 -29.93 19.83
CA GLY A 66 -5.35 -29.65 18.89
C GLY A 66 -6.56 -28.99 19.56
N ALA A 67 -6.99 -29.49 20.73
CA ALA A 67 -8.10 -28.93 21.48
C ALA A 67 -7.81 -27.50 21.95
N TRP A 68 -6.57 -27.22 22.38
CA TRP A 68 -6.16 -25.87 22.70
C TRP A 68 -6.15 -24.97 21.46
N LEU A 69 -5.64 -25.43 20.32
CA LEU A 69 -5.65 -24.66 19.07
C LEU A 69 -7.07 -24.36 18.58
N THR A 70 -8.01 -25.29 18.75
CA THR A 70 -9.44 -25.06 18.47
C THR A 70 -10.04 -23.98 19.37
N TYR A 71 -9.59 -23.87 20.62
CA TYR A 71 -10.07 -22.87 21.57
C TYR A 71 -9.40 -21.50 21.40
N ALA A 72 -8.07 -21.47 21.26
CA ALA A 72 -7.26 -20.26 21.21
C ALA A 72 -7.05 -19.72 19.79
N GLY A 73 -7.39 -20.50 18.75
CA GLY A 73 -7.16 -20.20 17.35
C GLY A 73 -5.75 -20.56 16.86
N ALA A 74 -5.63 -20.94 15.59
CA ALA A 74 -4.38 -21.21 14.89
C ALA A 74 -3.70 -19.93 14.35
N VAL A 75 -3.71 -18.85 15.14
CA VAL A 75 -3.13 -17.54 14.78
C VAL A 75 -1.60 -17.52 14.88
N THR A 76 -0.97 -16.47 14.37
CA THR A 76 0.51 -16.33 14.33
C THR A 76 1.18 -16.42 15.70
N GLU A 77 0.57 -15.91 16.76
CA GLU A 77 1.07 -16.02 18.14
C GLU A 77 1.18 -17.49 18.59
N ASN A 78 0.27 -18.33 18.09
CA ASN A 78 0.14 -19.74 18.44
C ASN A 78 0.90 -20.65 17.46
N ASN A 79 1.62 -20.07 16.50
CA ASN A 79 2.28 -20.80 15.42
C ASN A 79 3.28 -21.85 15.93
N ARG A 80 4.00 -21.58 17.03
CA ARG A 80 4.91 -22.57 17.64
C ARG A 80 4.16 -23.82 18.11
N LEU A 81 2.97 -23.64 18.68
CA LEU A 81 2.13 -24.77 19.12
C LEU A 81 1.49 -25.48 17.91
N LEU A 82 1.11 -24.75 16.87
CA LEU A 82 0.64 -25.34 15.61
C LEU A 82 1.71 -26.25 14.99
N TRP A 83 2.96 -25.80 14.91
CA TRP A 83 4.09 -26.63 14.46
C TRP A 83 4.31 -27.85 15.36
N ALA A 84 4.20 -27.68 16.69
CA ALA A 84 4.29 -28.79 17.62
C ALA A 84 3.16 -29.81 17.42
N HIS A 85 1.92 -29.35 17.22
CA HIS A 85 0.76 -30.20 16.92
C HIS A 85 0.98 -31.02 15.64
N MET A 86 1.44 -30.37 14.56
CA MET A 86 1.76 -31.04 13.29
C MET A 86 2.88 -32.07 13.45
N ALA A 87 3.96 -31.73 14.16
CA ALA A 87 5.09 -32.63 14.39
C ALA A 87 4.68 -33.85 15.23
N LEU A 88 3.93 -33.63 16.33
CA LEU A 88 3.39 -34.69 17.16
C LEU A 88 2.43 -35.60 16.37
N GLY A 89 1.58 -34.99 15.52
CA GLY A 89 0.66 -35.71 14.64
C GLY A 89 1.40 -36.60 13.64
N ALA A 90 2.46 -36.09 13.02
CA ALA A 90 3.30 -36.85 12.09
C ALA A 90 3.99 -38.04 12.78
N VAL A 91 4.56 -37.82 13.97
CA VAL A 91 5.19 -38.89 14.78
C VAL A 91 4.16 -39.94 15.19
N ALA A 92 2.99 -39.52 15.70
CA ALA A 92 1.91 -40.42 16.07
C ALA A 92 1.42 -41.26 14.87
N ALA A 93 1.29 -40.62 13.70
CA ALA A 93 0.91 -41.29 12.47
C ALA A 93 1.95 -42.34 12.03
N LEU A 94 3.25 -41.99 12.05
CA LEU A 94 4.33 -42.91 11.70
C LEU A 94 4.37 -44.11 12.64
N CYS A 95 4.28 -43.90 13.95
CA CYS A 95 4.27 -44.99 14.91
C CYS A 95 3.04 -45.89 14.77
N ALA A 96 1.86 -45.33 14.49
CA ALA A 96 0.65 -46.11 14.19
C ALA A 96 0.81 -46.95 12.92
N LEU A 97 1.38 -46.38 11.84
CA LEU A 97 1.67 -47.10 10.60
C LEU A 97 2.65 -48.26 10.83
N CYS A 98 3.69 -48.06 11.65
CA CYS A 98 4.63 -49.12 12.03
C CYS A 98 3.95 -50.24 12.85
N HIS A 99 3.04 -49.87 13.77
CA HIS A 99 2.32 -50.82 14.61
C HIS A 99 1.33 -51.69 13.81
N PHE A 100 0.64 -51.11 12.83
CA PHE A 100 -0.36 -51.79 11.99
C PHE A 100 0.20 -52.26 10.62
N ARG A 101 1.52 -52.50 10.57
CA ARG A 101 2.41 -52.77 9.42
C ARG A 101 1.83 -53.63 8.26
N GLN A 102 0.85 -54.50 8.52
CA GLN A 102 0.30 -55.44 7.54
C GLN A 102 -0.95 -54.94 6.79
N HIS A 103 -1.58 -53.83 7.23
CA HIS A 103 -2.86 -53.35 6.64
C HIS A 103 -2.87 -51.90 6.17
N LEU A 104 -1.93 -51.06 6.62
CA LEU A 104 -1.97 -49.61 6.37
C LEU A 104 -0.93 -49.07 5.38
N LEU A 105 0.14 -49.83 5.08
CA LEU A 105 1.22 -49.38 4.18
C LEU A 105 0.73 -49.05 2.76
N LYS A 106 -0.32 -49.73 2.27
CA LYS A 106 -0.93 -49.44 0.96
C LYS A 106 -1.59 -48.05 0.87
N TYR A 107 -1.90 -47.44 2.02
CA TYR A 107 -2.55 -46.14 2.10
C TYR A 107 -1.57 -45.00 2.45
N ALA A 108 -0.30 -45.33 2.73
CA ALA A 108 0.75 -44.33 2.97
C ALA A 108 1.05 -43.45 1.73
N ALA A 109 0.66 -43.90 0.53
CA ALA A 109 0.78 -43.14 -0.71
C ALA A 109 -0.26 -42.02 -0.87
N VAL A 110 -1.38 -42.07 -0.16
CA VAL A 110 -2.47 -41.08 -0.26
C VAL A 110 -2.03 -39.66 0.17
N PRO A 111 -1.37 -39.46 1.32
CA PRO A 111 -0.88 -38.13 1.70
C PRO A 111 0.24 -37.63 0.77
N ALA A 112 1.09 -38.52 0.27
CA ALA A 112 2.10 -38.16 -0.74
C ALA A 112 1.46 -37.70 -2.05
N PHE A 113 0.37 -38.34 -2.49
CA PHE A 113 -0.36 -37.97 -3.69
C PHE A 113 -1.04 -36.60 -3.56
N ALA A 114 -1.68 -36.29 -2.42
CA ALA A 114 -2.27 -34.97 -2.19
C ALA A 114 -1.22 -33.85 -2.15
N LEU A 115 -0.05 -34.10 -1.56
CA LEU A 115 1.08 -33.16 -1.57
C LEU A 115 1.70 -32.99 -2.96
N LEU A 116 1.77 -34.06 -3.76
CA LEU A 116 2.23 -34.01 -5.15
C LEU A 116 1.26 -33.25 -6.07
N LEU A 117 -0.03 -33.18 -5.72
CA LEU A 117 -1.03 -32.41 -6.45
C LEU A 117 -1.13 -30.94 -6.02
N SER A 118 -0.55 -30.55 -4.88
CA SER A 118 -0.60 -29.18 -4.39
C SER A 118 -0.05 -28.12 -5.37
N PRO A 119 0.99 -28.39 -6.20
CA PRO A 119 1.44 -27.44 -7.21
C PRO A 119 0.44 -27.21 -8.35
N LEU A 120 -0.52 -28.12 -8.55
CA LEU A 120 -1.56 -28.00 -9.58
C LEU A 120 -2.75 -27.15 -9.12
N ALA A 121 -2.79 -26.77 -7.84
CA ALA A 121 -3.81 -25.85 -7.35
C ALA A 121 -3.61 -24.46 -7.98
N PRO A 122 -4.69 -23.77 -8.41
CA PRO A 122 -4.58 -22.39 -8.90
C PRO A 122 -3.92 -21.51 -7.84
N GLN A 123 -2.79 -20.92 -8.17
CA GLN A 123 -2.10 -19.99 -7.28
C GLN A 123 -2.48 -18.56 -7.69
N PRO A 124 -2.71 -17.65 -6.71
CA PRO A 124 -2.86 -16.24 -7.04
C PRO A 124 -1.63 -15.74 -7.78
N ALA A 125 -1.79 -14.70 -8.61
CA ALA A 125 -0.68 -14.05 -9.27
C ALA A 125 0.43 -13.78 -8.26
N GLN A 126 1.61 -14.36 -8.49
CA GLN A 126 2.71 -14.25 -7.53
C GLN A 126 3.45 -12.94 -7.68
N ARG A 127 3.43 -12.37 -8.90
CA ARG A 127 4.22 -11.22 -9.31
C ARG A 127 3.41 -10.28 -10.18
N ILE A 128 3.78 -9.00 -10.17
CA ILE A 128 3.32 -7.99 -11.13
C ILE A 128 4.33 -7.94 -12.28
N LEU A 129 3.83 -7.98 -13.51
CA LEU A 129 4.67 -7.98 -14.71
C LEU A 129 4.19 -6.91 -15.68
N ASN A 130 5.11 -6.09 -16.16
CA ASN A 130 4.79 -5.10 -17.18
C ASN A 130 4.46 -5.79 -18.51
N PRO A 131 3.43 -5.30 -19.23
CA PRO A 131 3.10 -5.84 -20.54
C PRO A 131 4.25 -5.53 -21.52
N LYS A 132 4.47 -6.44 -22.47
CA LYS A 132 5.49 -6.24 -23.52
C LYS A 132 5.08 -5.19 -24.56
N VAL A 133 3.77 -4.95 -24.68
CA VAL A 133 3.19 -3.95 -25.57
C VAL A 133 2.61 -2.88 -24.67
N VAL A 134 3.08 -1.65 -24.86
CA VAL A 134 2.59 -0.49 -24.11
C VAL A 134 1.42 0.13 -24.89
N PRO A 135 0.29 0.42 -24.24
CA PRO A 135 -0.82 1.16 -24.86
C PRO A 135 -0.33 2.48 -25.45
N ALA A 136 -0.78 2.80 -26.67
CA ALA A 136 -0.45 4.07 -27.32
C ALA A 136 -1.36 5.22 -26.88
N SER A 137 -2.53 4.91 -26.32
CA SER A 137 -3.50 5.88 -25.80
C SER A 137 -4.36 5.26 -24.70
N MET A 138 -5.13 6.09 -23.98
CA MET A 138 -6.02 5.64 -22.90
C MET A 138 -7.15 4.70 -23.38
N GLU A 139 -7.50 4.71 -24.67
CA GLU A 139 -8.48 3.79 -25.24
C GLU A 139 -7.98 2.34 -25.28
N GLU A 140 -6.67 2.13 -25.29
CA GLU A 140 -6.02 0.81 -25.29
C GLU A 140 -5.69 0.32 -23.87
N GLU A 141 -5.92 1.15 -22.85
CA GLU A 141 -5.66 0.84 -21.44
C GLU A 141 -6.84 0.10 -20.77
N GLY A 142 -6.53 -0.79 -19.82
CA GLY A 142 -7.52 -1.52 -19.04
C GLY A 142 -8.52 -2.30 -19.89
N GLY A 143 -9.79 -1.89 -19.83
CA GLY A 143 -10.88 -2.43 -20.66
C GLY A 143 -11.29 -1.53 -21.84
N GLY A 144 -10.60 -0.40 -22.03
CA GLY A 144 -10.90 0.61 -23.05
C GLY A 144 -12.31 1.20 -22.94
N PRO A 145 -12.82 1.87 -23.99
CA PRO A 145 -14.14 2.53 -23.99
C PRO A 145 -15.35 1.62 -23.76
N LYS A 146 -15.16 0.29 -23.81
CA LYS A 146 -16.21 -0.70 -23.53
C LYS A 146 -16.35 -1.00 -22.04
N SER A 147 -15.36 -0.62 -21.23
CA SER A 147 -15.40 -0.80 -19.79
C SER A 147 -16.41 0.18 -19.17
N PRO A 148 -17.26 -0.24 -18.21
CA PRO A 148 -18.09 0.68 -17.43
C PRO A 148 -17.25 1.68 -16.61
N PHE A 149 -15.97 1.37 -16.42
CA PHE A 149 -15.02 2.15 -15.61
C PHE A 149 -14.16 3.10 -16.44
N TRP A 150 -14.30 3.08 -17.77
CA TRP A 150 -13.54 3.98 -18.64
C TRP A 150 -13.77 5.45 -18.24
N PRO A 151 -12.75 6.35 -18.28
CA PRO A 151 -11.39 6.16 -18.77
C PRO A 151 -10.38 5.61 -17.74
N SER A 152 -10.81 5.08 -16.60
CA SER A 152 -9.90 4.32 -15.72
C SER A 152 -9.52 2.98 -16.34
N SER A 153 -8.32 2.50 -16.00
CA SER A 153 -7.85 1.15 -16.32
C SER A 153 -8.42 0.05 -15.41
N ALA A 154 -9.21 0.41 -14.40
CA ALA A 154 -9.73 -0.52 -13.41
C ALA A 154 -10.66 -1.58 -14.01
N LYS A 155 -10.55 -2.79 -13.47
CA LYS A 155 -11.34 -3.96 -13.86
C LYS A 155 -11.92 -4.67 -12.65
N THR A 156 -12.94 -5.47 -12.89
CA THR A 156 -13.53 -6.39 -11.92
C THR A 156 -13.51 -7.81 -12.47
N ASN A 157 -13.42 -8.81 -11.59
CA ASN A 157 -13.49 -10.21 -12.00
C ASN A 157 -14.82 -10.58 -12.69
N VAL A 158 -15.90 -9.84 -12.42
CA VAL A 158 -17.22 -10.03 -13.03
C VAL A 158 -17.41 -9.27 -14.35
N GLY A 159 -16.44 -8.45 -14.76
CA GLY A 159 -16.52 -7.65 -16.00
C GLY A 159 -17.58 -6.54 -15.96
N GLY A 160 -18.06 -6.19 -14.77
CA GLY A 160 -19.16 -5.26 -14.55
C GLY A 160 -19.14 -4.67 -13.13
N THR A 161 -20.27 -4.16 -12.68
CA THR A 161 -20.37 -3.49 -11.37
C THR A 161 -20.36 -4.48 -10.21
N ILE A 162 -19.90 -4.01 -9.05
CA ILE A 162 -19.89 -4.72 -7.77
C ILE A 162 -20.81 -3.96 -6.80
N PRO A 163 -21.62 -4.65 -5.96
CA PRO A 163 -22.42 -4.00 -4.92
C PRO A 163 -21.61 -3.07 -4.00
N SER A 164 -22.19 -1.95 -3.55
CA SER A 164 -21.45 -0.98 -2.72
C SER A 164 -21.09 -1.51 -1.34
N ASP A 165 -21.98 -2.30 -0.75
CA ASP A 165 -21.82 -2.86 0.60
C ASP A 165 -20.53 -3.69 0.74
N PHE A 166 -20.05 -4.30 -0.36
CA PHE A 166 -18.74 -4.93 -0.42
C PHE A 166 -17.61 -4.03 0.09
N PHE A 167 -17.65 -2.73 -0.22
CA PHE A 167 -16.60 -1.77 0.12
C PHE A 167 -16.80 -1.08 1.48
N MET A 168 -17.98 -1.23 2.09
CA MET A 168 -18.43 -0.38 3.19
C MET A 168 -18.20 -0.98 4.59
N ASP A 169 -17.84 -2.25 4.67
CA ASP A 169 -17.76 -2.97 5.95
C ASP A 169 -16.34 -3.02 6.56
N SER A 170 -15.51 -1.98 6.37
CA SER A 170 -14.17 -1.88 7.02
C SER A 170 -14.22 -2.09 8.54
N LYS A 171 -15.33 -1.70 9.17
CA LYS A 171 -15.56 -1.92 10.61
C LYS A 171 -15.61 -3.40 11.00
N LEU A 172 -16.05 -4.30 10.12
CA LEU A 172 -16.00 -5.74 10.36
C LEU A 172 -14.55 -6.24 10.43
N CYS A 173 -13.67 -5.70 9.59
CA CYS A 173 -12.23 -5.99 9.67
C CYS A 173 -11.66 -5.53 11.03
N GLY A 174 -12.12 -4.37 11.52
CA GLY A 174 -11.76 -3.81 12.82
C GLY A 174 -12.25 -4.58 14.05
N GLU A 175 -13.10 -5.62 13.89
CA GLU A 175 -13.46 -6.52 14.99
C GLU A 175 -12.26 -7.39 15.42
N CYS A 176 -11.40 -7.74 14.47
CA CYS A 176 -10.19 -8.53 14.70
C CYS A 176 -8.91 -7.69 14.55
N HIS A 177 -8.83 -6.87 13.50
CA HIS A 177 -7.67 -6.02 13.19
C HIS A 177 -7.87 -4.61 13.74
N VAL A 178 -7.90 -4.51 15.08
CA VAL A 178 -8.27 -3.29 15.80
C VAL A 178 -7.24 -2.17 15.57
N ASP A 179 -5.95 -2.50 15.63
CA ASP A 179 -4.88 -1.51 15.51
C ASP A 179 -4.77 -1.03 14.06
N ALA A 180 -4.82 -1.94 13.08
CA ALA A 180 -4.80 -1.58 11.66
C ALA A 180 -6.01 -0.72 11.28
N TYR A 181 -7.21 -1.07 11.77
CA TYR A 181 -8.43 -0.30 11.52
C TYR A 181 -8.31 1.13 12.05
N LYS A 182 -7.87 1.31 13.30
CA LYS A 182 -7.70 2.67 13.89
C LYS A 182 -6.66 3.50 13.14
N GLN A 183 -5.58 2.87 12.68
CA GLN A 183 -4.55 3.54 11.88
C GLN A 183 -5.12 4.00 10.53
N TRP A 184 -5.87 3.12 9.86
CA TRP A 184 -6.51 3.41 8.58
C TRP A 184 -7.59 4.49 8.68
N ASP A 185 -8.42 4.46 9.73
CA ASP A 185 -9.54 5.39 9.97
C ASP A 185 -9.05 6.86 10.04
N SER A 186 -7.83 7.08 10.54
CA SER A 186 -7.17 8.40 10.54
C SER A 186 -6.47 8.77 9.23
N SER A 187 -6.31 7.82 8.28
CA SER A 187 -5.44 7.99 7.12
C SER A 187 -6.11 8.74 5.96
N VAL A 188 -5.30 9.32 5.07
CA VAL A 188 -5.80 9.93 3.82
C VAL A 188 -6.40 8.91 2.85
N HIS A 189 -6.16 7.60 3.03
CA HIS A 189 -6.86 6.57 2.28
C HIS A 189 -8.32 6.40 2.75
N HIS A 190 -8.58 6.50 4.06
CA HIS A 190 -9.95 6.61 4.54
C HIS A 190 -10.59 7.92 4.06
N PHE A 191 -9.84 9.02 4.11
CA PHE A 191 -10.29 10.33 3.59
C PHE A 191 -10.00 10.52 2.09
N ALA A 192 -10.05 9.45 1.29
CA ALA A 192 -9.76 9.54 -0.13
C ALA A 192 -10.95 10.02 -0.97
N SER A 193 -12.18 9.87 -0.49
CA SER A 193 -13.40 10.18 -1.24
C SER A 193 -14.01 11.51 -0.78
N PHE A 194 -15.33 11.63 -0.79
CA PHE A 194 -16.04 12.88 -0.53
C PHE A 194 -16.19 13.24 0.96
N ASN A 195 -15.62 12.41 1.84
CA ASN A 195 -15.31 12.74 3.23
C ASN A 195 -14.06 13.65 3.36
N ASN A 196 -13.43 14.00 2.25
CA ASN A 196 -12.37 15.00 2.14
C ASN A 196 -12.84 16.19 1.31
N GLN A 197 -12.96 17.35 1.97
CA GLN A 197 -13.46 18.58 1.36
C GLN A 197 -12.63 19.11 0.18
N TYR A 198 -11.31 18.86 0.17
CA TYR A 198 -10.43 19.31 -0.91
C TYR A 198 -10.68 18.50 -2.17
N TYR A 199 -10.63 17.17 -2.05
CA TYR A 199 -10.92 16.25 -3.15
C TYR A 199 -12.35 16.45 -3.69
N ARG A 200 -13.32 16.52 -2.76
CA ARG A 200 -14.72 16.81 -3.07
C ARG A 200 -14.85 18.02 -4.00
N LYS A 201 -14.23 19.14 -3.65
CA LYS A 201 -14.44 20.37 -4.40
C LYS A 201 -13.84 20.29 -5.81
N SER A 202 -12.68 19.63 -5.95
CA SER A 202 -12.06 19.37 -7.25
C SER A 202 -12.95 18.53 -8.16
N ILE A 203 -13.57 17.46 -7.64
CA ILE A 203 -14.46 16.60 -8.44
C ILE A 203 -15.79 17.28 -8.75
N GLU A 204 -16.40 18.00 -7.81
CA GLU A 204 -17.60 18.81 -8.07
C GLU A 204 -17.36 19.76 -9.25
N GLN A 205 -16.25 20.52 -9.21
CA GLN A 205 -15.89 21.45 -10.28
C GLN A 205 -15.61 20.73 -11.60
N MET A 206 -14.84 19.63 -11.59
CA MET A 206 -14.55 18.85 -12.79
C MET A 206 -15.84 18.34 -13.46
N GLN A 207 -16.78 17.84 -12.67
CA GLN A 207 -18.06 17.33 -13.19
C GLN A 207 -19.00 18.44 -13.67
N GLU A 208 -18.96 19.61 -13.05
CA GLU A 208 -19.69 20.80 -13.53
C GLU A 208 -19.19 21.27 -14.90
N LEU A 209 -17.89 21.17 -15.16
CA LEU A 209 -17.26 21.62 -16.40
C LEU A 209 -17.34 20.60 -17.54
N SER A 210 -17.23 19.30 -17.24
CA SER A 210 -17.02 18.26 -18.27
C SER A 210 -17.86 17.00 -18.09
N GLY A 211 -18.82 17.01 -17.15
CA GLY A 211 -19.64 15.85 -16.82
C GLY A 211 -18.89 14.77 -16.03
N THR A 212 -19.55 13.64 -15.78
CA THR A 212 -19.04 12.57 -14.90
C THR A 212 -17.96 11.71 -15.55
N GLN A 213 -17.92 11.65 -16.89
CA GLN A 213 -17.12 10.68 -17.62
C GLN A 213 -15.62 10.81 -17.34
N GLY A 214 -15.04 12.01 -17.46
CA GLY A 214 -13.61 12.22 -17.19
C GLY A 214 -13.24 11.94 -15.72
N SER A 215 -14.13 12.27 -14.78
CA SER A 215 -13.89 12.08 -13.34
C SER A 215 -13.83 10.61 -12.89
N LYS A 216 -14.30 9.66 -13.72
CA LYS A 216 -14.14 8.21 -13.47
C LYS A 216 -12.66 7.78 -13.41
N TRP A 217 -11.77 8.52 -14.06
CA TRP A 217 -10.31 8.33 -13.90
C TRP A 217 -9.88 8.50 -12.44
N CYS A 218 -10.32 9.59 -11.79
CA CYS A 218 -10.06 9.84 -10.36
C CYS A 218 -10.69 8.76 -9.48
N ALA A 219 -11.93 8.38 -9.79
CA ALA A 219 -12.78 7.51 -8.96
C ALA A 219 -12.16 6.12 -8.72
N SER A 220 -11.38 5.61 -9.67
CA SER A 220 -10.67 4.33 -9.52
C SER A 220 -9.60 4.31 -8.43
N CYS A 221 -9.10 5.47 -8.01
CA CYS A 221 -8.11 5.60 -6.96
C CYS A 221 -8.69 6.19 -5.67
N HIS A 222 -9.93 6.69 -5.69
CA HIS A 222 -10.51 7.47 -4.58
C HIS A 222 -11.86 6.94 -4.09
N ASP A 223 -12.76 6.48 -4.98
CA ASP A 223 -14.20 6.40 -4.72
C ASP A 223 -14.79 4.99 -4.90
N HIS A 224 -14.09 3.95 -4.47
CA HIS A 224 -14.43 2.56 -4.83
C HIS A 224 -15.90 2.17 -4.55
N ALA A 225 -16.46 2.62 -3.42
CA ALA A 225 -17.84 2.32 -3.04
C ALA A 225 -18.89 2.99 -3.94
N VAL A 226 -18.57 4.11 -4.61
CA VAL A 226 -19.46 4.80 -5.57
C VAL A 226 -19.12 4.43 -7.01
N PHE A 227 -17.85 4.12 -7.27
CA PHE A 227 -17.33 3.86 -8.59
C PHE A 227 -17.71 2.47 -9.09
N PHE A 228 -17.38 1.44 -8.32
CA PHE A 228 -17.56 0.06 -8.77
C PHE A 228 -19.02 -0.39 -8.82
N ASN A 229 -19.93 0.27 -8.10
CA ASN A 229 -21.37 -0.05 -8.18
C ASN A 229 -22.12 0.70 -9.30
N GLY A 230 -21.42 1.53 -10.08
CA GLY A 230 -22.00 2.29 -11.20
C GLY A 230 -22.75 3.55 -10.80
N ARG A 231 -22.70 3.97 -9.52
CA ARG A 231 -23.33 5.21 -9.08
C ARG A 231 -22.63 6.46 -9.62
N PHE A 232 -21.37 6.33 -10.01
CA PHE A 232 -20.56 7.41 -10.58
C PHE A 232 -21.04 7.91 -11.96
N GLU A 233 -22.04 7.26 -12.58
CA GLU A 233 -22.75 7.81 -13.75
C GLU A 233 -23.53 9.10 -13.42
N LYS A 234 -23.95 9.27 -12.17
CA LYS A 234 -24.66 10.46 -11.69
C LYS A 234 -23.67 11.48 -11.10
N PRO A 235 -23.91 12.79 -11.28
CA PRO A 235 -23.10 13.81 -10.65
C PRO A 235 -22.97 13.61 -9.14
N ILE A 236 -21.77 13.78 -8.60
CA ILE A 236 -21.51 13.51 -7.19
C ILE A 236 -22.25 14.47 -6.27
N LYS A 237 -22.41 15.74 -6.69
CA LYS A 237 -23.15 16.77 -5.94
C LYS A 237 -24.57 16.32 -5.54
N ASP A 238 -25.17 15.42 -6.31
CA ASP A 238 -26.53 14.91 -6.08
C ASP A 238 -26.57 13.68 -5.15
N GLN A 239 -25.41 13.15 -4.75
CA GLN A 239 -25.31 11.92 -3.94
C GLN A 239 -24.16 11.98 -2.91
N ILE A 240 -23.67 13.16 -2.59
CA ILE A 240 -22.46 13.35 -1.78
C ILE A 240 -22.63 12.92 -0.33
N ASP A 241 -23.84 13.04 0.22
CA ASP A 241 -24.14 12.69 1.62
C ASP A 241 -24.43 11.19 1.79
N THR A 242 -24.26 10.39 0.73
CA THR A 242 -24.50 8.95 0.80
C THR A 242 -23.36 8.24 1.55
N PRO A 243 -23.64 7.15 2.29
CA PRO A 243 -22.60 6.39 2.96
C PRO A 243 -21.47 5.92 2.03
N GLU A 244 -21.79 5.55 0.79
CA GLU A 244 -20.81 5.17 -0.23
C GLU A 244 -19.82 6.30 -0.53
N ALA A 245 -20.31 7.53 -0.68
CA ALA A 245 -19.49 8.71 -0.95
C ALA A 245 -18.60 9.11 0.24
N GLN A 246 -18.94 8.67 1.45
CA GLN A 246 -18.22 8.98 2.68
C GLN A 246 -17.25 7.87 3.12
N ASN A 247 -17.15 6.77 2.35
CA ASN A 247 -16.40 5.59 2.76
C ASN A 247 -14.88 5.69 2.52
N GLY A 248 -14.47 6.46 1.51
CA GLY A 248 -13.09 6.42 1.01
C GLY A 248 -12.67 5.06 0.49
N LEU A 249 -11.37 4.77 0.57
CA LEU A 249 -10.81 3.46 0.27
C LEU A 249 -10.88 2.56 1.51
N GLY A 250 -11.87 1.67 1.55
CA GLY A 250 -12.02 0.68 2.62
C GLY A 250 -10.92 -0.39 2.61
N CYS A 251 -10.90 -1.27 3.61
CA CYS A 251 -9.88 -2.33 3.69
C CYS A 251 -9.86 -3.21 2.42
N VAL A 252 -11.05 -3.55 1.92
CA VAL A 252 -11.22 -4.37 0.71
C VAL A 252 -10.86 -3.64 -0.59
N SER A 253 -10.75 -2.31 -0.59
CA SER A 253 -10.31 -1.54 -1.76
C SER A 253 -8.88 -1.92 -2.16
N CYS A 254 -8.02 -2.22 -1.19
CA CYS A 254 -6.67 -2.71 -1.44
C CYS A 254 -6.60 -4.24 -1.35
N HIS A 255 -7.24 -4.84 -0.33
CA HIS A 255 -7.10 -6.25 -0.03
C HIS A 255 -7.88 -7.19 -0.97
N SER A 256 -8.79 -6.66 -1.80
CA SER A 256 -9.49 -7.43 -2.83
C SER A 256 -8.89 -7.25 -4.23
N ILE A 257 -7.77 -6.54 -4.35
CA ILE A 257 -7.00 -6.49 -5.60
C ILE A 257 -6.32 -7.85 -5.81
N THR A 258 -6.62 -8.49 -6.93
CA THR A 258 -6.09 -9.83 -7.29
C THR A 258 -5.03 -9.81 -8.37
N ALA A 259 -5.00 -8.74 -9.16
CA ALA A 259 -4.01 -8.52 -10.20
C ALA A 259 -3.78 -7.01 -10.38
N VAL A 260 -2.56 -6.65 -10.73
CA VAL A 260 -2.16 -5.31 -11.20
C VAL A 260 -1.59 -5.51 -12.60
N ASP A 261 -2.06 -4.72 -13.56
CA ASP A 261 -1.74 -4.87 -14.99
C ASP A 261 -0.26 -4.56 -15.29
N GLY A 262 0.37 -3.77 -14.42
CA GLY A 262 1.78 -3.38 -14.49
C GLY A 262 2.01 -2.07 -13.74
N SER A 263 3.21 -1.53 -13.84
CA SER A 263 3.63 -0.27 -13.24
C SER A 263 3.29 0.97 -14.09
N MET A 264 2.23 0.88 -14.90
CA MET A 264 1.80 1.98 -15.78
C MET A 264 0.90 2.99 -15.06
N GLY A 265 0.17 2.56 -14.03
CA GLY A 265 -0.67 3.42 -13.22
C GLY A 265 -2.15 3.47 -13.63
N ASN A 266 -2.80 4.62 -13.42
CA ASN A 266 -4.20 4.91 -13.84
C ASN A 266 -5.27 3.93 -13.33
N GLY A 267 -5.06 3.34 -12.17
CA GLY A 267 -5.97 2.34 -11.59
C GLY A 267 -5.94 0.99 -12.32
N GLY A 268 -4.85 0.65 -13.01
CA GLY A 268 -4.67 -0.61 -13.75
C GLY A 268 -4.59 -1.84 -12.86
N PHE A 269 -5.70 -2.19 -12.21
CA PHE A 269 -5.83 -3.35 -11.32
C PHE A 269 -7.18 -4.05 -11.51
N THR A 270 -7.27 -5.29 -11.02
CA THR A 270 -8.50 -6.08 -10.99
C THR A 270 -8.95 -6.33 -9.56
N ILE A 271 -10.17 -5.89 -9.22
CA ILE A 271 -10.84 -6.21 -7.95
C ILE A 271 -11.65 -7.49 -8.10
N GLU A 272 -11.53 -8.38 -7.12
CA GLU A 272 -12.35 -9.59 -7.01
C GLU A 272 -13.54 -9.35 -6.08
N TYR A 273 -14.75 -9.52 -6.61
CA TYR A 273 -15.95 -9.73 -5.80
C TYR A 273 -16.10 -11.23 -5.51
N PRO A 274 -15.93 -11.68 -4.25
CA PRO A 274 -15.87 -13.11 -3.94
C PRO A 274 -17.26 -13.74 -3.86
N PRO A 275 -17.43 -15.01 -4.28
CA PRO A 275 -18.73 -15.70 -4.25
C PRO A 275 -19.37 -15.83 -2.85
N LEU A 276 -18.56 -15.79 -1.79
CA LEU A 276 -19.01 -15.94 -0.40
C LEU A 276 -19.17 -14.60 0.34
N HIS A 277 -19.17 -13.46 -0.36
CA HIS A 277 -19.27 -12.14 0.26
C HIS A 277 -20.45 -12.05 1.25
N GLU A 278 -21.66 -12.38 0.82
CA GLU A 278 -22.90 -12.32 1.63
C GLU A 278 -22.81 -13.09 2.96
N LEU A 279 -22.05 -14.20 2.97
CA LEU A 279 -21.84 -14.99 4.18
C LEU A 279 -20.86 -14.27 5.12
N ALA A 280 -19.78 -13.71 4.55
CA ALA A 280 -18.75 -13.00 5.29
C ALA A 280 -19.25 -11.65 5.87
N SER A 281 -20.07 -10.91 5.12
CA SER A 281 -20.67 -9.63 5.55
C SER A 281 -22.01 -9.78 6.30
N SER A 282 -22.46 -11.01 6.55
CA SER A 282 -23.77 -11.27 7.16
C SER A 282 -23.91 -10.60 8.53
N ARG A 283 -24.98 -9.84 8.76
CA ARG A 283 -25.24 -9.20 10.08
C ARG A 283 -25.82 -10.16 11.14
N ASN A 284 -26.01 -11.44 10.81
CA ASN A 284 -26.56 -12.42 11.74
C ASN A 284 -25.51 -12.87 12.77
N ARG A 285 -25.78 -12.66 14.06
CA ARG A 285 -24.87 -12.99 15.17
C ARG A 285 -24.35 -14.44 15.18
N TYR A 286 -25.16 -15.41 14.75
CA TYR A 286 -24.77 -16.82 14.76
C TYR A 286 -23.87 -17.15 13.58
N ILE A 287 -24.17 -16.58 12.40
CA ILE A 287 -23.34 -16.72 11.20
C ILE A 287 -21.98 -16.07 11.47
N ARG A 288 -21.95 -14.86 12.02
CA ARG A 288 -20.70 -14.16 12.39
C ARG A 288 -19.88 -14.92 13.42
N ALA A 289 -20.51 -15.46 14.48
CA ALA A 289 -19.80 -16.26 15.47
C ALA A 289 -19.17 -17.53 14.85
N PHE A 290 -19.88 -18.17 13.91
CA PHE A 290 -19.38 -19.34 13.21
C PHE A 290 -18.27 -19.01 12.20
N ASP A 291 -18.42 -17.93 11.43
CA ASP A 291 -17.39 -17.39 10.53
C ASP A 291 -16.11 -17.03 11.28
N ASN A 292 -16.23 -16.34 12.41
CA ASN A 292 -15.10 -16.03 13.28
C ASN A 292 -14.46 -17.32 13.81
N PHE A 293 -15.26 -18.27 14.31
CA PHE A 293 -14.72 -19.56 14.76
C PHE A 293 -13.93 -20.28 13.67
N LEU A 294 -14.46 -20.37 12.45
CA LEU A 294 -13.77 -21.00 11.32
C LEU A 294 -12.50 -20.24 10.92
N THR A 295 -12.55 -18.92 10.90
CA THR A 295 -11.40 -18.07 10.58
C THR A 295 -10.27 -18.22 11.59
N TYR A 296 -10.59 -18.30 12.90
CA TYR A 296 -9.57 -18.56 13.92
C TYR A 296 -9.10 -20.01 13.91
N LEU A 297 -9.98 -20.97 13.58
CA LEU A 297 -9.63 -22.38 13.50
C LEU A 297 -8.61 -22.65 12.38
N ASP A 298 -8.80 -22.04 11.22
CA ASP A 298 -7.86 -22.08 10.11
C ASP A 298 -7.81 -20.72 9.37
N PRO A 299 -6.87 -19.82 9.74
CA PRO A 299 -6.78 -18.48 9.16
C PRO A 299 -6.11 -18.43 7.79
N GLU A 300 -5.53 -19.53 7.29
CA GLU A 300 -4.76 -19.52 6.04
C GLU A 300 -5.60 -19.15 4.80
N PRO A 301 -6.83 -19.68 4.60
CA PRO A 301 -7.71 -19.25 3.52
C PRO A 301 -8.03 -17.76 3.59
N HIS A 302 -8.34 -17.23 4.77
CA HIS A 302 -8.58 -15.79 4.97
C HIS A 302 -7.36 -14.96 4.56
N ARG A 303 -6.16 -15.35 5.03
CA ARG A 303 -4.90 -14.68 4.70
C ARG A 303 -4.62 -14.68 3.19
N ARG A 304 -4.84 -15.79 2.48
CA ARG A 304 -4.61 -15.90 1.03
C ARG A 304 -5.62 -15.12 0.20
N THR A 305 -6.84 -14.95 0.72
CA THR A 305 -7.86 -14.11 0.09
C THR A 305 -7.45 -12.64 0.10
N PHE A 306 -6.98 -12.12 1.24
CA PHE A 306 -6.75 -10.68 1.40
C PHE A 306 -5.29 -10.22 1.22
N ILE A 307 -4.31 -11.12 1.30
CA ILE A 307 -2.89 -10.79 1.18
C ILE A 307 -2.26 -11.61 0.06
N LYS A 308 -2.14 -11.00 -1.12
CA LYS A 308 -1.49 -11.61 -2.28
C LYS A 308 0.04 -11.54 -2.17
N PRO A 309 0.79 -12.47 -2.79
CA PRO A 309 2.25 -12.44 -2.73
C PRO A 309 2.86 -11.14 -3.27
N PHE A 310 2.33 -10.60 -4.38
CA PHE A 310 2.85 -9.37 -4.98
C PHE A 310 2.73 -8.15 -4.06
N MET A 311 1.77 -8.09 -3.15
CA MET A 311 1.63 -6.97 -2.20
C MET A 311 2.85 -6.84 -1.29
N LYS A 312 3.62 -7.92 -1.12
CA LYS A 312 4.87 -7.94 -0.35
C LYS A 312 6.11 -7.91 -1.23
N GLN A 313 6.07 -8.62 -2.36
CA GLN A 313 7.24 -8.82 -3.22
C GLN A 313 7.43 -7.68 -4.23
N ASP A 314 6.34 -7.10 -4.71
CA ASP A 314 6.26 -6.07 -5.75
C ASP A 314 5.45 -4.88 -5.20
N SER A 315 5.78 -4.47 -3.98
CA SER A 315 5.00 -3.50 -3.23
C SER A 315 4.99 -2.12 -3.89
N ALA A 316 6.09 -1.72 -4.54
CA ALA A 316 6.15 -0.46 -5.27
C ALA A 316 5.27 -0.48 -6.53
N GLU A 317 5.30 -1.57 -7.29
CA GLU A 317 4.43 -1.78 -8.45
C GLU A 317 2.97 -1.84 -8.03
N PHE A 318 2.65 -2.45 -6.88
CA PHE A 318 1.31 -2.44 -6.32
C PHE A 318 0.83 -1.01 -6.01
N CYS A 319 1.65 -0.21 -5.32
CA CYS A 319 1.33 1.20 -5.05
C CYS A 319 1.21 2.03 -6.33
N SER A 320 2.01 1.74 -7.35
CA SER A 320 2.04 2.49 -8.61
C SER A 320 0.70 2.49 -9.35
N ALA A 321 -0.15 1.49 -9.10
CA ALA A 321 -1.49 1.43 -9.71
C ALA A 321 -2.31 2.70 -9.43
N CYS A 322 -2.13 3.31 -8.25
CA CYS A 322 -2.75 4.60 -7.90
C CYS A 322 -1.73 5.75 -7.79
N HIS A 323 -0.46 5.44 -7.47
CA HIS A 323 0.59 6.45 -7.23
C HIS A 323 1.42 6.85 -8.46
N LYS A 324 0.97 6.42 -9.64
CA LYS A 324 1.46 6.86 -10.93
C LYS A 324 0.26 7.11 -11.81
N VAL A 325 0.19 8.29 -12.40
CA VAL A 325 -0.94 8.65 -13.24
C VAL A 325 -0.50 9.45 -14.47
N HIS A 326 -1.33 9.40 -15.49
CA HIS A 326 -1.26 10.28 -16.66
C HIS A 326 -2.66 10.55 -17.16
N LEU A 327 -2.82 11.74 -17.74
CA LEU A 327 -4.06 12.21 -18.32
C LEU A 327 -3.89 12.24 -19.83
N ASP A 328 -4.97 12.01 -20.54
CA ASP A 328 -5.04 12.18 -21.99
C ASP A 328 -6.39 12.81 -22.36
N VAL A 329 -6.66 12.96 -23.66
CA VAL A 329 -7.86 13.59 -24.22
C VAL A 329 -9.16 13.18 -23.52
N PRO A 330 -9.43 11.90 -23.19
CA PRO A 330 -10.66 11.51 -22.49
C PRO A 330 -10.87 12.13 -21.09
N VAL A 331 -9.80 12.62 -20.46
CA VAL A 331 -9.84 13.19 -19.11
C VAL A 331 -9.70 14.70 -19.15
N ASN A 332 -8.79 15.24 -19.98
CA ASN A 332 -8.41 16.64 -19.97
C ASN A 332 -8.80 17.42 -21.24
N ASN A 333 -9.39 16.77 -22.26
CA ASN A 333 -9.78 17.37 -23.54
C ASN A 333 -8.65 18.11 -24.29
N TYR A 334 -7.38 17.77 -24.03
CA TYR A 334 -6.24 18.48 -24.59
C TYR A 334 -5.21 17.54 -25.23
N ARG A 335 -4.37 16.89 -24.42
CA ARG A 335 -3.31 15.98 -24.87
C ARG A 335 -2.84 15.10 -23.74
N TRP A 336 -1.98 14.14 -24.07
CA TRP A 336 -1.28 13.37 -23.05
C TRP A 336 -0.39 14.26 -22.18
N ILE A 337 -0.57 14.18 -20.87
CA ILE A 337 0.24 14.87 -19.86
C ILE A 337 0.52 13.90 -18.71
N ARG A 338 1.78 13.82 -18.28
CA ARG A 338 2.16 13.09 -17.08
C ARG A 338 1.59 13.81 -15.84
N GLY A 339 0.80 13.09 -15.03
CA GLY A 339 0.39 13.59 -13.72
C GLY A 339 1.50 13.37 -12.70
N PHE A 340 1.15 12.97 -11.47
CA PHE A 340 2.18 12.59 -10.50
C PHE A 340 2.70 11.18 -10.78
N ASN A 341 3.98 10.97 -10.48
CA ASN A 341 4.72 9.78 -10.89
C ASN A 341 5.73 9.37 -9.82
N ASP A 342 5.24 8.99 -8.64
CA ASP A 342 6.13 8.67 -7.54
C ASP A 342 6.92 7.37 -7.80
N TYR A 343 6.34 6.44 -8.57
CA TYR A 343 6.95 5.16 -8.88
C TYR A 343 8.20 5.28 -9.76
N ASP A 344 8.14 5.99 -10.91
CA ASP A 344 9.31 6.08 -11.79
C ASP A 344 10.44 6.86 -11.10
N ASN A 345 10.09 7.92 -10.34
CA ASN A 345 11.05 8.66 -9.53
C ASN A 345 11.74 7.74 -8.51
N TRP A 346 10.96 6.95 -7.76
CA TRP A 346 11.48 5.95 -6.84
C TRP A 346 12.38 4.95 -7.54
N GLN A 347 11.93 4.37 -8.66
CA GLN A 347 12.70 3.40 -9.43
C GLN A 347 14.04 4.00 -9.91
N ALA A 348 14.03 5.24 -10.41
CA ALA A 348 15.22 5.93 -10.90
C ALA A 348 16.17 6.37 -9.77
N SER A 349 15.70 6.44 -8.52
CA SER A 349 16.52 6.82 -7.36
C SER A 349 17.44 5.70 -6.88
N GLY A 350 18.48 6.07 -6.12
CA GLY A 350 19.34 5.09 -5.46
C GLY A 350 18.64 4.36 -4.33
N VAL A 351 17.53 4.91 -3.80
CA VAL A 351 16.75 4.31 -2.71
C VAL A 351 16.11 2.98 -3.13
N SER A 352 15.67 2.87 -4.38
CA SER A 352 15.19 1.58 -4.92
C SER A 352 16.32 0.57 -5.13
N GLY A 353 17.55 1.05 -5.33
CA GLY A 353 18.70 0.28 -5.81
C GLY A 353 18.64 -0.09 -7.29
N GLN A 354 17.65 0.43 -8.04
CA GLN A 354 17.46 0.18 -9.46
C GLN A 354 17.97 1.34 -10.33
N GLY A 355 18.08 2.55 -9.77
CA GLY A 355 18.57 3.73 -10.46
C GLY A 355 20.02 3.55 -10.92
N ALA A 356 20.29 3.71 -12.22
CA ALA A 356 21.65 3.58 -12.78
C ALA A 356 22.47 4.87 -12.72
N ARG A 357 21.80 6.03 -12.54
CA ARG A 357 22.38 7.37 -12.61
C ARG A 357 22.43 8.10 -11.27
N SER A 358 21.95 7.44 -10.21
CA SER A 358 21.80 8.08 -8.92
C SER A 358 23.14 8.49 -8.32
N PHE A 359 23.22 9.74 -7.85
CA PHE A 359 24.41 10.26 -7.18
C PHE A 359 24.71 9.59 -5.82
N TYR A 360 23.69 9.00 -5.18
CA TYR A 360 23.80 8.36 -3.87
C TYR A 360 22.96 7.08 -3.79
N TYR A 361 23.55 6.03 -3.22
CA TYR A 361 22.88 4.77 -2.90
C TYR A 361 22.91 4.54 -1.39
N PRO A 362 21.74 4.46 -0.71
CA PRO A 362 21.72 4.10 0.69
C PRO A 362 22.24 2.67 0.90
N PRO A 363 22.83 2.36 2.07
CA PRO A 363 23.32 1.01 2.38
C PRO A 363 22.26 -0.09 2.30
N LYS A 364 20.99 0.28 2.50
CA LYS A 364 19.84 -0.60 2.36
C LYS A 364 18.83 0.05 1.42
N THR A 365 18.41 -0.68 0.40
CA THR A 365 17.29 -0.27 -0.47
C THR A 365 15.99 -0.26 0.31
N SER A 366 15.02 0.53 -0.15
CA SER A 366 13.71 0.66 0.49
C SER A 366 12.61 0.78 -0.57
N THR A 367 11.44 0.26 -0.23
CA THR A 367 10.21 0.34 -1.02
C THR A 367 9.24 1.34 -0.40
N CYS A 368 8.11 1.59 -1.08
CA CYS A 368 7.03 2.44 -0.58
C CYS A 368 6.59 2.00 0.83
N THR A 369 6.45 0.69 1.06
CA THR A 369 5.99 0.12 2.33
C THR A 369 7.00 0.24 3.47
N ASP A 370 8.31 0.33 3.18
CA ASP A 370 9.32 0.53 4.22
C ASP A 370 9.23 1.91 4.86
N CYS A 371 8.82 2.93 4.09
CA CYS A 371 8.71 4.31 4.55
C CYS A 371 7.28 4.70 4.95
N HIS A 372 6.27 4.33 4.15
CA HIS A 372 4.87 4.74 4.36
C HIS A 372 4.04 3.73 5.12
N MET A 373 4.52 2.50 5.30
CA MET A 373 3.89 1.47 6.11
C MET A 373 4.88 0.80 7.08
N PRO A 374 5.68 1.57 7.86
CA PRO A 374 6.71 1.01 8.72
C PRO A 374 6.11 0.06 9.75
N LEU A 375 6.90 -0.90 10.23
CA LEU A 375 6.43 -1.85 11.24
C LEU A 375 6.19 -1.15 12.59
N VAL A 376 4.97 -1.31 13.11
CA VAL A 376 4.54 -0.78 14.42
C VAL A 376 4.05 -1.91 15.31
N ALA A 377 4.14 -1.72 16.63
CA ALA A 377 3.68 -2.71 17.59
C ALA A 377 2.16 -2.90 17.49
N SER A 378 1.69 -4.15 17.56
CA SER A 378 0.27 -4.48 17.52
C SER A 378 0.00 -5.87 18.10
N LYS A 379 -1.24 -6.07 18.55
CA LYS A 379 -1.79 -7.37 18.98
C LYS A 379 -2.82 -7.94 18.01
N ASP A 380 -2.98 -7.33 16.84
CA ASP A 380 -3.90 -7.83 15.82
C ASP A 380 -3.53 -9.27 15.43
N PRO A 381 -4.52 -10.14 15.20
CA PRO A 381 -4.27 -11.49 14.74
C PRO A 381 -3.55 -11.44 13.38
N GLY A 382 -2.48 -12.22 13.22
CA GLY A 382 -1.63 -12.15 12.04
C GLY A 382 -0.40 -11.25 12.18
N ASN A 383 -0.23 -10.58 13.33
CA ASN A 383 1.03 -9.90 13.66
C ASN A 383 2.23 -10.87 13.60
N LYS A 384 3.40 -10.33 13.26
CA LYS A 384 4.68 -11.06 13.27
C LYS A 384 5.59 -10.42 14.29
N ASP A 385 6.01 -11.19 15.28
CA ASP A 385 6.85 -10.72 16.39
C ASP A 385 6.26 -9.49 17.11
N GLY A 386 4.93 -9.45 17.27
CA GLY A 386 4.20 -8.35 17.90
C GLY A 386 4.10 -7.09 17.04
N LYS A 387 4.29 -7.20 15.72
CA LYS A 387 4.27 -6.06 14.78
C LYS A 387 3.40 -6.30 13.55
N ILE A 388 2.83 -5.20 13.05
CA ILE A 388 2.12 -5.11 11.76
C ILE A 388 2.69 -3.93 10.96
N HIS A 389 2.39 -3.89 9.67
CA HIS A 389 2.63 -2.70 8.86
C HIS A 389 1.66 -1.58 9.28
N ASN A 390 2.17 -0.36 9.43
CA ASN A 390 1.37 0.81 9.79
C ASN A 390 0.41 1.19 8.65
N HIS A 391 -0.86 1.43 8.98
CA HIS A 391 -1.89 1.86 8.02
C HIS A 391 -2.27 3.34 8.16
N ARG A 392 -1.44 4.17 8.80
CA ARG A 392 -1.62 5.65 8.86
C ARG A 392 -1.18 6.38 7.60
N PHE A 393 -0.31 5.76 6.79
CA PHE A 393 0.22 6.30 5.53
C PHE A 393 0.68 7.77 5.62
N PRO A 394 1.62 8.12 6.52
CA PRO A 394 2.08 9.50 6.64
C PRO A 394 2.72 9.98 5.33
N GLY A 395 2.50 11.24 4.99
CA GLY A 395 2.99 11.88 3.77
C GLY A 395 3.17 13.39 3.96
N ALA A 396 3.04 14.17 2.89
CA ALA A 396 3.14 15.64 2.95
C ALA A 396 1.82 16.35 3.31
N ASN A 397 0.72 15.62 3.51
CA ASN A 397 -0.59 16.21 3.80
C ASN A 397 -0.83 16.30 5.32
N MET A 398 -0.75 17.52 5.86
CA MET A 398 -1.20 17.85 7.22
C MET A 398 -2.60 18.45 7.26
N ALA A 399 -3.10 18.94 6.12
CA ALA A 399 -4.36 19.67 6.02
C ALA A 399 -5.57 18.81 6.44
N VAL A 400 -5.67 17.57 5.94
CA VAL A 400 -6.81 16.69 6.23
C VAL A 400 -6.89 16.35 7.73
N ALA A 401 -5.76 16.01 8.36
CA ALA A 401 -5.73 15.74 9.80
C ALA A 401 -6.09 17.00 10.61
N HIS A 402 -5.59 18.18 10.20
CA HIS A 402 -5.86 19.44 10.87
C HIS A 402 -7.35 19.80 10.86
N VAL A 403 -8.00 19.77 9.69
CA VAL A 403 -9.42 20.16 9.55
C VAL A 403 -10.36 19.17 10.24
N ASN A 404 -9.98 17.89 10.30
CA ASN A 404 -10.71 16.86 11.04
C ASN A 404 -10.39 16.87 12.55
N LYS A 405 -9.50 17.75 13.00
CA LYS A 405 -9.04 17.86 14.40
C LYS A 405 -8.41 16.57 14.94
N ASP A 406 -7.83 15.76 14.07
CA ASP A 406 -7.10 14.55 14.43
C ASP A 406 -5.66 14.90 14.83
N GLN A 407 -5.47 15.17 16.13
CA GLN A 407 -4.17 15.53 16.68
C GLN A 407 -3.16 14.39 16.63
N GLU A 408 -3.60 13.14 16.71
CA GLU A 408 -2.70 11.99 16.67
C GLU A 408 -2.09 11.85 15.27
N GLN A 409 -2.93 11.89 14.23
CA GLN A 409 -2.45 11.83 12.85
C GLN A 409 -1.60 13.07 12.50
N LEU A 410 -1.96 14.26 13.00
CA LEU A 410 -1.18 15.48 12.78
C LEU A 410 0.25 15.35 13.32
N GLU A 411 0.39 14.85 14.55
CA GLU A 411 1.70 14.61 15.17
C GLU A 411 2.47 13.48 14.48
N VAL A 412 1.80 12.41 14.04
CA VAL A 412 2.43 11.35 13.23
C VAL A 412 3.00 11.92 11.93
N THR A 413 2.22 12.73 11.21
CA THR A 413 2.67 13.38 9.96
C THR A 413 3.80 14.37 10.23
N LYS A 414 3.71 15.20 11.28
CA LYS A 414 4.77 16.14 11.66
C LYS A 414 6.08 15.42 12.00
N ASN A 415 6.01 14.34 12.79
CA ASN A 415 7.18 13.52 13.13
C ASN A 415 7.77 12.84 11.90
N PHE A 416 6.94 12.43 10.95
CA PHE A 416 7.39 11.92 9.66
C PHE A 416 8.15 13.02 8.89
N LEU A 417 7.53 14.18 8.66
CA LEU A 417 8.13 15.30 7.92
C LEU A 417 9.43 15.83 8.54
N THR A 418 9.55 15.74 9.86
CA THR A 418 10.73 16.19 10.62
C THR A 418 11.72 15.07 10.94
N SER A 419 11.57 13.87 10.36
CA SER A 419 12.42 12.70 10.67
C SER A 419 13.87 12.80 10.16
N GLY A 420 14.26 13.95 9.58
CA GLY A 420 15.58 14.18 8.99
C GLY A 420 15.79 13.55 7.61
N PHE A 421 14.71 13.23 6.89
CA PHE A 421 14.81 12.75 5.51
C PHE A 421 15.17 13.86 4.51
N ILE A 422 14.97 15.13 4.88
CA ILE A 422 15.46 16.33 4.19
C ILE A 422 16.44 17.05 5.13
N SER A 423 17.51 17.61 4.57
CA SER A 423 18.33 18.63 5.23
C SER A 423 18.25 19.95 4.49
N VAL A 424 18.40 21.03 5.24
CA VAL A 424 18.53 22.40 4.74
C VAL A 424 19.84 22.93 5.30
N ASP A 425 20.77 23.27 4.41
CA ASP A 425 22.11 23.72 4.76
C ASP A 425 22.36 25.09 4.12
N ILE A 426 22.65 26.13 4.92
CA ILE A 426 23.19 27.39 4.41
C ILE A 426 24.65 27.14 4.08
N PHE A 427 24.91 26.76 2.82
CA PHE A 427 26.17 26.15 2.43
C PHE A 427 27.26 27.18 2.16
N ALA A 428 26.90 28.26 1.47
CA ALA A 428 27.86 29.19 0.92
C ALA A 428 27.37 30.64 0.96
N ALA A 429 28.33 31.55 0.95
CA ALA A 429 28.10 32.97 0.78
C ALA A 429 29.12 33.57 -0.18
N SER A 430 28.70 34.53 -0.99
CA SER A 430 29.61 35.28 -1.86
C SER A 430 29.18 36.76 -1.91
N PRO A 431 30.13 37.72 -1.90
CA PRO A 431 29.81 39.11 -2.20
C PRO A 431 29.15 39.22 -3.57
N ILE A 432 28.13 40.08 -3.70
CA ILE A 432 27.62 40.45 -5.01
C ILE A 432 28.49 41.60 -5.53
N LYS A 433 29.29 41.35 -6.57
CA LYS A 433 29.95 42.41 -7.33
C LYS A 433 28.94 42.96 -8.35
N ASP A 434 28.88 44.28 -8.47
CA ASP A 434 27.91 45.00 -9.31
C ASP A 434 28.42 45.11 -10.77
N ASP A 435 29.09 44.08 -11.26
CA ASP A 435 29.77 44.02 -12.56
C ASP A 435 28.87 43.47 -13.68
N GLY A 436 27.55 43.62 -13.55
CA GLY A 436 26.60 43.11 -14.53
C GLY A 436 26.49 41.59 -14.46
N ALA A 437 26.29 41.08 -13.24
CA ALA A 437 26.16 39.67 -12.91
C ALA A 437 25.47 38.89 -14.03
N LEU A 438 26.15 37.84 -14.51
CA LEU A 438 25.62 36.85 -15.44
C LEU A 438 24.23 36.43 -14.92
N GLN A 439 23.19 36.96 -15.56
CA GLN A 439 21.83 36.55 -15.27
C GLN A 439 21.77 35.04 -15.40
N MET A 440 21.11 34.38 -14.44
CA MET A 440 20.72 33.00 -14.59
C MET A 440 19.67 32.94 -15.71
N GLN A 441 20.12 33.01 -16.97
CA GLN A 441 19.28 32.71 -18.11
C GLN A 441 19.01 31.20 -18.03
N ARG A 442 17.85 30.82 -17.48
CA ARG A 442 17.26 29.53 -17.82
C ARG A 442 17.01 29.55 -19.33
N ARG A 443 17.98 29.09 -20.10
CA ARG A 443 17.71 28.78 -21.50
C ARG A 443 16.87 27.51 -21.50
N SER A 444 15.65 27.62 -22.02
CA SER A 444 14.92 26.45 -22.50
C SER A 444 15.82 25.76 -23.52
N GLY A 445 16.30 24.56 -23.23
CA GLY A 445 16.90 23.74 -24.26
C GLY A 445 15.86 23.52 -25.37
N GLU A 446 16.27 23.53 -26.63
CA GLU A 446 15.42 23.09 -27.75
C GLU A 446 15.12 21.57 -27.70
N ALA A 447 15.62 20.87 -26.67
CA ALA A 447 15.33 19.46 -26.43
C ALA A 447 13.85 19.29 -26.08
N PRO A 448 13.14 18.32 -26.70
CA PRO A 448 11.78 17.98 -26.32
C PRO A 448 11.70 17.64 -24.84
N MET A 449 10.85 18.36 -24.10
CA MET A 449 10.55 18.06 -22.70
C MET A 449 9.26 17.26 -22.59
N LEU A 450 9.21 16.33 -21.63
CA LEU A 450 7.98 15.62 -21.30
C LEU A 450 6.92 16.62 -20.84
N ALA A 451 5.71 16.57 -21.42
CA ALA A 451 4.57 17.31 -20.89
C ALA A 451 4.17 16.70 -19.53
N SER A 452 4.43 17.42 -18.44
CA SER A 452 4.23 16.93 -17.07
C SER A 452 3.68 18.01 -16.16
N LEU A 453 2.75 17.64 -15.27
CA LEU A 453 2.27 18.49 -14.18
C LEU A 453 3.21 18.46 -12.95
N ASN A 454 4.20 17.56 -12.97
CA ASN A 454 5.16 17.35 -11.91
C ASN A 454 6.60 17.51 -12.38
N VAL A 455 7.51 17.65 -11.42
CA VAL A 455 8.96 17.64 -11.68
C VAL A 455 9.33 16.33 -12.39
N VAL A 456 10.14 16.44 -13.43
CA VAL A 456 10.70 15.32 -14.18
C VAL A 456 12.19 15.26 -13.86
N GLY A 457 12.66 14.08 -13.44
CA GLY A 457 14.01 13.84 -12.96
C GLY A 457 14.97 13.31 -14.00
N GLU A 458 15.89 12.45 -13.56
CA GLU A 458 16.92 11.84 -14.39
C GLU A 458 16.36 10.96 -15.52
N GLU A 459 15.06 10.62 -15.48
CA GLU A 459 14.32 9.98 -16.55
C GLU A 459 14.05 10.91 -17.74
N ALA A 460 14.13 12.23 -17.57
CA ALA A 460 14.18 13.17 -18.69
C ALA A 460 15.61 13.31 -19.23
N GLU A 461 15.76 13.32 -20.56
CA GLU A 461 17.01 13.72 -21.19
C GLU A 461 17.25 15.22 -20.99
N SER A 462 18.03 15.59 -19.97
CA SER A 462 18.50 16.96 -19.83
C SER A 462 19.73 17.19 -20.72
N GLY A 463 19.52 17.61 -21.96
CA GLY A 463 20.57 18.10 -22.86
C GLY A 463 20.78 19.61 -22.68
N GLY A 464 21.91 20.03 -22.13
CA GLY A 464 22.24 21.45 -22.00
C GLY A 464 23.69 21.69 -21.55
N ALA A 465 24.29 22.80 -22.01
CA ALA A 465 25.60 23.21 -21.56
C ALA A 465 25.56 23.60 -20.07
N THR A 466 26.39 22.97 -19.26
CA THR A 466 26.58 23.30 -17.84
C THR A 466 27.38 24.59 -17.71
N MET A 467 26.88 25.53 -16.89
CA MET A 467 27.61 26.75 -16.55
C MET A 467 28.65 26.43 -15.48
N ILE A 468 29.92 26.71 -15.77
CA ILE A 468 30.99 26.68 -14.78
C ILE A 468 31.03 28.08 -14.14
N ARG A 469 30.72 28.16 -12.84
CA ARG A 469 30.84 29.39 -12.04
C ARG A 469 32.31 29.67 -11.76
N GLU A 470 32.76 30.92 -11.92
CA GLU A 470 34.10 31.31 -11.45
C GLU A 470 34.14 31.26 -9.91
N VAL A 471 35.10 30.48 -9.39
CA VAL A 471 35.21 30.05 -7.98
C VAL A 471 35.82 31.14 -7.08
N GLY A 472 36.19 32.31 -7.63
CA GLY A 472 37.12 33.26 -7.01
C GLY A 472 36.68 33.94 -5.70
N ASP A 473 35.37 34.17 -5.48
CA ASP A 473 34.84 34.91 -4.31
C ASP A 473 33.79 34.12 -3.51
N LEU A 474 33.94 32.79 -3.44
CA LEU A 474 33.01 31.90 -2.72
C LEU A 474 33.55 31.53 -1.33
N ALA A 475 32.81 31.87 -0.28
CA ALA A 475 33.04 31.34 1.06
C ALA A 475 32.17 30.08 1.29
N ALA A 476 32.80 28.91 1.28
CA ALA A 476 32.14 27.61 1.45
C ALA A 476 33.11 26.55 2.03
N PRO A 477 32.63 25.61 2.87
CA PRO A 477 31.35 25.66 3.56
C PRO A 477 31.34 26.79 4.60
N LEU A 478 30.21 27.48 4.76
CA LEU A 478 30.14 28.76 5.47
C LEU A 478 30.66 28.69 6.91
N ASN A 479 30.38 27.58 7.61
CA ASN A 479 30.80 27.31 8.99
C ASN A 479 32.32 27.11 9.18
N GLU A 480 33.06 26.77 8.12
CA GLU A 480 34.52 26.57 8.17
C GLU A 480 35.28 27.69 7.49
N SER A 481 34.62 28.44 6.61
CA SER A 481 35.23 29.52 5.83
C SER A 481 35.75 30.71 6.66
N GLY A 482 35.24 30.89 7.89
CA GLY A 482 35.52 32.07 8.71
C GLY A 482 34.98 33.37 8.10
N ALA A 483 33.99 33.29 7.20
CA ALA A 483 33.44 34.45 6.50
C ALA A 483 32.86 35.47 7.49
N SER A 484 33.28 36.72 7.34
CA SER A 484 32.72 37.87 8.04
C SER A 484 32.21 38.88 7.04
N PHE A 485 30.97 39.34 7.21
CA PHE A 485 30.36 40.36 6.36
C PHE A 485 30.30 41.69 7.11
N GLN A 486 30.53 42.78 6.38
CA GLN A 486 30.48 44.13 6.93
C GLN A 486 29.11 44.76 6.69
N PRO A 487 28.62 45.64 7.59
CA PRO A 487 27.41 46.42 7.33
C PRO A 487 27.48 47.16 6.00
N GLY A 488 26.38 47.14 5.24
CA GLY A 488 26.29 47.75 3.91
C GLY A 488 26.77 46.87 2.75
N GLN A 489 27.28 45.66 3.01
CA GLN A 489 27.58 44.69 1.95
C GLN A 489 26.32 43.93 1.53
N THR A 490 26.15 43.76 0.21
CA THR A 490 25.16 42.83 -0.35
C THR A 490 25.83 41.48 -0.58
N ILE A 491 25.24 40.44 0.00
CA ILE A 491 25.74 39.07 -0.10
C ILE A 491 24.70 38.19 -0.78
N ARG A 492 25.18 37.21 -1.54
CA ARG A 492 24.38 36.09 -2.01
C ARG A 492 24.62 34.91 -1.09
N LEU A 493 23.55 34.34 -0.56
CA LEU A 493 23.57 33.07 0.17
C LEU A 493 23.13 31.94 -0.76
N ASP A 494 23.88 30.85 -0.77
CA ASP A 494 23.48 29.61 -1.45
C ASP A 494 22.99 28.62 -0.38
N VAL A 495 21.67 28.40 -0.36
CA VAL A 495 21.02 27.41 0.51
C VAL A 495 20.82 26.10 -0.26
N VAL A 496 21.25 25.00 0.32
CA VAL A 496 21.14 23.66 -0.26
C VAL A 496 20.08 22.88 0.49
N VAL A 497 19.02 22.47 -0.23
CA VAL A 497 18.02 21.54 0.28
C VAL A 497 18.28 20.17 -0.34
N ARG A 498 18.46 19.15 0.50
CA ARG A 498 18.86 17.81 0.07
C ARG A 498 17.93 16.75 0.63
N THR A 499 17.42 15.89 -0.25
CA THR A 499 16.78 14.63 0.16
C THR A 499 17.85 13.61 0.52
N ARG A 500 17.71 12.96 1.68
CA ARG A 500 18.67 11.97 2.21
C ARG A 500 18.17 10.54 2.09
N LYS A 501 16.86 10.35 2.21
CA LYS A 501 16.19 9.04 2.22
C LYS A 501 14.96 8.95 1.34
N ILE A 502 14.53 10.05 0.73
CA ILE A 502 13.35 10.07 -0.15
C ILE A 502 13.74 9.48 -1.49
N GLY A 503 12.95 8.50 -1.98
CA GLY A 503 13.15 7.91 -3.31
C GLY A 503 12.44 8.67 -4.42
N HIS A 504 11.46 9.50 -4.12
CA HIS A 504 10.72 10.30 -5.11
C HIS A 504 10.95 11.81 -4.91
N PHE A 505 10.40 12.64 -5.79
CA PHE A 505 10.42 14.09 -5.61
C PHE A 505 9.71 14.52 -4.33
N PHE A 506 10.16 15.64 -3.76
CA PHE A 506 9.53 16.25 -2.61
C PHE A 506 9.06 17.67 -2.96
N PRO A 507 7.79 18.01 -2.66
CA PRO A 507 6.71 17.08 -2.31
C PRO A 507 6.43 16.06 -3.43
N GLY A 508 5.85 14.91 -3.08
CA GLY A 508 5.28 13.97 -4.06
C GLY A 508 3.78 14.23 -4.27
N GLY A 509 3.14 13.58 -5.24
CA GLY A 509 1.71 13.75 -5.49
C GLY A 509 1.33 15.05 -6.22
N THR A 510 0.24 15.71 -5.79
CA THR A 510 -0.29 16.95 -6.40
C THR A 510 0.47 18.18 -5.89
N ILE A 511 1.66 18.42 -6.43
CA ILE A 511 2.57 19.49 -5.98
C ILE A 511 2.09 20.91 -6.26
N ASP A 512 1.01 21.06 -7.03
CA ASP A 512 0.25 22.29 -7.22
C ASP A 512 -0.66 22.63 -6.03
N SER A 513 -0.94 21.66 -5.16
CA SER A 513 -1.84 21.82 -3.99
C SER A 513 -1.13 22.00 -2.65
N PHE A 514 0.19 21.82 -2.60
CA PHE A 514 0.97 21.94 -1.36
C PHE A 514 1.63 23.32 -1.23
N ASP A 515 1.53 23.91 -0.04
CA ASP A 515 2.31 25.08 0.35
C ASP A 515 3.56 24.65 1.10
N ILE A 516 4.66 24.52 0.35
CA ILE A 516 5.99 24.20 0.90
C ILE A 516 6.96 25.25 0.37
N TRP A 517 7.60 25.97 1.29
CA TRP A 517 8.59 26.98 0.95
C TRP A 517 9.78 26.92 1.90
N LEU A 518 10.87 27.55 1.49
CA LEU A 518 12.03 27.79 2.34
C LEU A 518 11.88 29.15 3.02
N GLU A 519 11.91 29.16 4.35
CA GLU A 519 12.00 30.37 5.16
C GLU A 519 13.44 30.58 5.62
N LEU A 520 13.95 31.81 5.46
CA LEU A 520 15.31 32.21 5.85
C LEU A 520 15.26 33.56 6.57
N GLU A 521 15.61 33.56 7.86
CA GLU A 521 15.69 34.76 8.70
C GLU A 521 17.16 35.06 9.05
N GLY A 522 17.60 36.28 8.75
CA GLY A 522 18.91 36.82 9.12
C GLY A 522 18.79 37.89 10.20
N LYS A 523 19.51 37.71 11.31
CA LYS A 523 19.57 38.66 12.44
C LYS A 523 20.97 39.23 12.61
N ASP A 524 21.04 40.48 13.03
CA ASP A 524 22.30 41.09 13.47
C ASP A 524 22.73 40.61 14.86
N ALA A 525 23.88 41.11 15.35
CA ALA A 525 24.43 40.74 16.65
C ALA A 525 23.57 41.19 17.85
N THR A 526 22.64 42.13 17.65
CA THR A 526 21.69 42.59 18.67
C THR A 526 20.38 41.79 18.68
N GLY A 527 20.19 40.93 17.67
CA GLY A 527 18.97 40.15 17.46
C GLY A 527 17.94 40.85 16.58
N GLN A 528 18.26 42.00 15.98
CA GLN A 528 17.37 42.68 15.04
C GLN A 528 17.38 41.96 13.70
N THR A 529 16.20 41.64 13.17
CA THR A 529 16.04 41.04 11.83
C THR A 529 16.45 42.04 10.76
N VAL A 530 17.43 41.68 9.95
CA VAL A 530 17.97 42.48 8.83
C VAL A 530 17.59 41.92 7.46
N PHE A 531 17.17 40.66 7.42
CA PHE A 531 16.68 39.97 6.24
C PHE A 531 15.66 38.92 6.68
N TRP A 532 14.56 38.80 5.95
CA TRP A 532 13.61 37.71 6.14
C TRP A 532 12.97 37.41 4.80
N SER A 533 13.17 36.19 4.31
CA SER A 533 12.41 35.64 3.19
C SER A 533 11.56 34.48 3.65
N GLY A 534 10.34 34.38 3.13
CA GLY A 534 9.38 33.36 3.55
C GLY A 534 8.65 33.65 4.86
N SER A 535 8.65 34.91 5.33
CA SER A 535 7.79 35.33 6.44
C SER A 535 6.31 35.20 6.06
N LEU A 536 5.46 34.99 7.05
CA LEU A 536 4.01 35.04 6.88
C LEU A 536 3.50 36.46 7.13
N GLU A 537 2.75 36.99 6.17
CA GLU A 537 1.99 38.23 6.28
C GLU A 537 0.75 38.03 7.17
N GLU A 538 0.10 39.13 7.59
CA GLU A 538 -1.08 39.07 8.48
C GLU A 538 -2.26 38.27 7.89
N ASP A 539 -2.38 38.23 6.56
CA ASP A 539 -3.42 37.48 5.84
C ASP A 539 -3.05 36.00 5.61
N GLY A 540 -1.86 35.58 6.08
CA GLY A 540 -1.33 34.23 5.90
C GLY A 540 -0.63 34.00 4.57
N ALA A 541 -0.48 35.01 3.72
CA ALA A 541 0.35 34.92 2.53
C ALA A 541 1.83 34.80 2.91
N VAL A 542 2.58 34.01 2.15
CA VAL A 542 4.05 33.95 2.29
C VAL A 542 4.65 35.11 1.49
N GLU A 543 5.68 35.73 2.06
CA GLU A 543 6.52 36.73 1.40
C GLU A 543 6.83 36.36 -0.07
N PRO A 544 6.52 37.22 -1.06
CA PRO A 544 6.54 36.84 -2.49
C PRO A 544 7.90 36.37 -3.03
N GLY A 545 9.02 36.78 -2.41
CA GLY A 545 10.38 36.37 -2.76
C GLY A 545 10.78 34.99 -2.26
N ALA A 546 9.94 34.31 -1.47
CA ALA A 546 10.22 33.00 -0.92
C ALA A 546 10.39 31.92 -2.00
N HIS A 547 11.32 30.98 -1.76
CA HIS A 547 11.50 29.86 -2.66
C HIS A 547 10.46 28.77 -2.37
N PHE A 548 9.50 28.60 -3.28
CA PHE A 548 8.46 27.57 -3.20
C PHE A 548 8.84 26.28 -3.94
N TYR A 549 8.47 25.15 -3.35
CA TYR A 549 8.51 23.81 -3.94
C TYR A 549 7.11 23.44 -4.45
N ARG A 550 6.71 24.02 -5.59
CA ARG A 550 5.38 23.81 -6.18
C ARG A 550 5.41 23.80 -7.72
N SER A 551 4.35 23.25 -8.32
CA SER A 551 4.06 23.43 -9.74
C SER A 551 3.18 24.65 -9.97
N PHE A 552 3.41 25.32 -11.09
CA PHE A 552 2.48 26.31 -11.63
C PHE A 552 1.82 25.72 -12.87
N LEU A 553 0.49 25.70 -12.87
CA LEU A 553 -0.28 25.37 -14.06
C LEU A 553 -0.36 26.62 -14.93
N LEU A 554 0.17 26.51 -16.14
CA LEU A 554 0.10 27.56 -17.15
C LEU A 554 -0.97 27.18 -18.17
N ASP A 555 -1.65 28.17 -18.73
CA ASP A 555 -2.47 27.97 -19.92
C ASP A 555 -1.57 27.73 -21.15
N GLY A 556 -2.21 27.42 -22.27
CA GLY A 556 -1.50 27.12 -23.52
C GLY A 556 -1.07 28.36 -24.31
N GLU A 557 -1.41 29.56 -23.84
CA GLU A 557 -1.04 30.86 -24.41
C GLU A 557 0.21 31.42 -23.70
#